data_AF-A0A5N6XBZ9-F1
#
_entry.id   AF-A0A5N6XBZ9-F1
#
_cell.length_a   1.000
_cell.length_b   1.000
_cell.length_c   1.000
_cell.angle_alpha   90.00
_cell.angle_beta   90.00
_cell.angle_gamma   90.00
#
_symmetry.space_group_name_H-M   'P 1'
#
loop_
_entity.id
_entity.type
_entity.pdbx_description
1 polymer ?
#
loop_
_entity_poly.entity_id
_entity_poly.type
_entity_poly.pdbx_seq_one_letter_code
_entity_poly.pdbx_strand_id
1 'polypeptide(L)'
;MSEQQQRRKLERDINAAISWSGRSLTTIYAGISILHRDYEDSRAAIAFRNSAYLFDYIVFDLPAESSNTPVHTICNQIISELRTYSEKQKIKIVGLAMPLSLADKYRPLCPQLWRELDILPLVLEHKERARADADQGELATFASWNTKELDEQADSMVRKCMRSFGVGHVLQGEIGLGSLVGVDRNFRVRLADLDDYQETVNNRTWSIAQHYAEELKRRNVKIAFFSLSSHGRPDIHTRHSLVRFLRCLGVNVQWYVPKPRPGINGIIRKMQDSLEGLCARDDPITIDEEMCILQWVYENARRYWLCEDDPLQARSKGGADIVVIDDVPLTPAALLSKQTDPGRPVIFENRLQVQRSALQDARNFSTQEQLLFRETSF
;
A
#
# COMPACT_ATOMS: atom_id res chain seq x y z
N MET A 1 8.38 17.90 -38.11
CA MET A 1 8.97 19.06 -37.39
C MET A 1 10.32 18.63 -36.86
N SER A 2 11.35 19.47 -36.93
CA SER A 2 12.69 19.06 -36.49
C SER A 2 12.77 18.95 -34.97
N GLU A 3 13.61 18.05 -34.44
CA GLU A 3 13.91 17.92 -33.00
C GLU A 3 14.22 19.27 -32.33
N GLN A 4 14.87 20.17 -33.07
CA GLN A 4 15.19 21.52 -32.60
C GLN A 4 13.93 22.39 -32.40
N GLN A 5 12.88 22.22 -33.20
CA GLN A 5 11.62 22.94 -33.02
C GLN A 5 10.83 22.44 -31.81
N GLN A 6 10.88 21.13 -31.51
CA GLN A 6 10.30 20.58 -30.29
C GLN A 6 11.06 21.06 -29.05
N ARG A 7 12.39 21.07 -29.07
CA ARG A 7 13.22 21.62 -27.98
C ARG A 7 12.97 23.11 -27.73
N ARG A 8 12.83 23.92 -28.79
CA ARG A 8 12.54 25.36 -28.65
C ARG A 8 11.13 25.64 -28.13
N LYS A 9 10.15 24.78 -28.45
CA LYS A 9 8.81 24.86 -27.88
C LYS A 9 8.84 24.48 -26.39
N LEU A 10 9.57 23.42 -26.04
CA LEU A 10 9.81 23.01 -24.65
C LEU A 10 10.51 24.11 -23.83
N GLU A 11 11.56 24.75 -24.36
CA GLU A 11 12.23 25.88 -23.69
C GLU A 11 11.29 27.08 -23.49
N ARG A 12 10.41 27.38 -24.46
CA ARG A 12 9.41 28.45 -24.32
C ARG A 12 8.35 28.13 -23.28
N ASP A 13 7.83 26.91 -23.26
CA ASP A 13 6.82 26.48 -22.29
C ASP A 13 7.41 26.41 -20.87
N ILE A 14 8.68 26.02 -20.73
CA ILE A 14 9.44 26.04 -19.46
C ILE A 14 9.69 27.48 -18.97
N ASN A 15 10.05 28.40 -19.86
CA ASN A 15 10.34 29.78 -19.49
C ASN A 15 9.06 30.59 -19.18
N ALA A 16 7.94 30.26 -19.79
CA ALA A 16 6.64 30.87 -19.47
C ALA A 16 6.13 30.51 -18.06
N ALA A 17 6.61 29.40 -17.48
CA ALA A 17 6.29 28.98 -16.11
C ALA A 17 7.12 29.69 -15.02
N ILE A 18 8.01 30.63 -15.38
CA ILE A 18 8.73 31.50 -14.44
C ILE A 18 7.80 32.67 -14.06
N SER A 19 6.71 32.35 -13.39
CA SER A 19 5.83 33.29 -12.69
C SER A 19 6.20 33.29 -11.20
N TRP A 20 5.76 34.31 -10.46
CA TRP A 20 5.97 34.55 -9.03
C TRP A 20 5.75 33.33 -8.09
N SER A 21 5.11 32.26 -8.57
CA SER A 21 4.80 31.02 -7.85
C SER A 21 5.93 29.96 -7.82
N GLY A 22 7.10 30.24 -8.41
CA GLY A 22 8.18 29.24 -8.52
C GLY A 22 7.91 28.17 -9.58
N ARG A 23 8.94 27.39 -9.94
CA ARG A 23 8.83 26.30 -10.92
C ARG A 23 7.85 25.25 -10.40
N SER A 24 6.74 25.02 -11.12
CA SER A 24 5.94 23.82 -10.91
C SER A 24 6.84 22.61 -11.16
N LEU A 25 7.12 21.82 -10.12
CA LEU A 25 7.79 20.53 -10.27
C LEU A 25 6.98 19.73 -11.29
N THR A 26 7.57 19.52 -12.48
CA THR A 26 6.93 18.69 -13.50
C THR A 26 7.07 17.26 -13.03
N THR A 27 6.02 16.73 -12.42
CA THR A 27 5.94 15.33 -12.04
C THR A 27 5.93 14.48 -13.29
N ILE A 28 6.89 13.57 -13.39
CA ILE A 28 6.94 12.58 -14.46
C ILE A 28 6.90 11.16 -13.88
N TYR A 29 6.47 10.24 -14.73
CA TYR A 29 6.45 8.81 -14.47
C TYR A 29 7.36 8.12 -15.48
N ALA A 30 7.92 6.99 -15.07
CA ALA A 30 8.80 6.19 -15.90
C ALA A 30 8.26 4.77 -16.09
N GLY A 31 8.73 4.11 -17.13
CA GLY A 31 8.42 2.73 -17.44
C GLY A 31 9.63 2.11 -18.09
N ILE A 32 10.06 0.95 -17.59
CA ILE A 32 11.25 0.26 -18.09
C ILE A 32 10.88 -1.08 -18.70
N SER A 33 11.58 -1.46 -19.76
CA SER A 33 11.64 -2.83 -20.25
C SER A 33 13.07 -3.18 -20.64
N ILE A 34 13.41 -4.48 -20.58
CA ILE A 34 14.73 -5.01 -20.93
C ILE A 34 14.53 -6.15 -21.93
N LEU A 35 15.20 -6.03 -23.08
CA LEU A 35 15.34 -7.10 -24.04
C LEU A 35 16.63 -7.85 -23.75
N HIS A 36 16.51 -9.14 -23.44
CA HIS A 36 17.65 -10.03 -23.30
C HIS A 36 17.95 -10.64 -24.67
N ARG A 37 19.23 -10.59 -25.08
CA ARG A 37 19.73 -11.31 -26.24
C ARG A 37 20.72 -12.35 -25.74
N ASP A 38 20.51 -13.60 -26.11
CA ASP A 38 21.44 -14.67 -25.73
C ASP A 38 22.83 -14.36 -26.33
N TYR A 39 23.86 -14.37 -25.48
CA TYR A 39 25.27 -14.16 -25.83
C TYR A 39 25.68 -12.75 -26.32
N GLU A 40 24.79 -11.75 -26.25
CA GLU A 40 25.07 -10.33 -26.58
C GLU A 40 24.74 -9.39 -25.40
N ASP A 41 25.13 -8.12 -25.54
CA ASP A 41 24.70 -7.07 -24.61
C ASP A 41 23.17 -6.96 -24.61
N SER A 42 22.58 -6.95 -23.41
CA SER A 42 21.15 -6.73 -23.25
C SER A 42 20.83 -5.26 -23.47
N ARG A 43 19.61 -4.94 -23.89
CA ARG A 43 19.21 -3.53 -24.12
C ARG A 43 18.07 -3.16 -23.20
N ALA A 44 18.16 -1.99 -22.59
CA ALA A 44 17.10 -1.42 -21.77
C ALA A 44 16.51 -0.20 -22.46
N ALA A 45 15.19 -0.04 -22.35
CA ALA A 45 14.53 1.22 -22.68
C ALA A 45 13.75 1.74 -21.48
N ILE A 46 13.82 3.06 -21.28
CA ILE A 46 13.03 3.77 -20.28
C ILE A 46 12.23 4.85 -21.00
N ALA A 47 10.91 4.81 -20.87
CA ALA A 47 10.00 5.81 -21.37
C ALA A 47 9.52 6.72 -20.23
N PHE A 48 9.47 8.02 -20.48
CA PHE A 48 9.07 9.03 -19.51
C PHE A 48 7.80 9.73 -19.96
N ARG A 49 6.77 9.80 -19.10
CA ARG A 49 5.50 10.48 -19.42
C ARG A 49 5.07 11.42 -18.31
N ASN A 50 4.38 12.49 -18.71
CA ASN A 50 3.54 13.26 -17.80
C ASN A 50 2.06 12.86 -18.01
N SER A 51 1.14 13.53 -17.33
CA SER A 51 -0.30 13.26 -17.42
C SER A 51 -0.92 13.39 -18.82
N ALA A 52 -0.25 14.07 -19.76
CA ALA A 52 -0.81 14.44 -21.06
C ALA A 52 -0.15 13.76 -22.26
N TYR A 53 1.17 13.55 -22.24
CA TYR A 53 1.91 13.03 -23.41
C TYR A 53 3.19 12.27 -23.02
N LEU A 54 3.76 11.57 -24.01
CA LEU A 54 5.11 11.01 -23.92
C LEU A 54 6.13 12.14 -23.90
N PHE A 55 6.85 12.27 -22.80
CA PHE A 55 7.82 13.35 -22.60
C PHE A 55 9.12 13.06 -23.36
N ASP A 56 9.66 11.84 -23.18
CA ASP A 56 10.93 11.41 -23.77
C ASP A 56 11.08 9.88 -23.63
N TYR A 57 12.10 9.32 -24.28
CA TYR A 57 12.55 7.96 -24.04
C TYR A 57 14.06 7.84 -24.19
N ILE A 58 14.67 6.92 -23.47
CA ILE A 58 16.09 6.58 -23.60
C ILE A 58 16.24 5.09 -23.85
N VAL A 59 17.24 4.73 -24.64
CA VAL A 59 17.65 3.35 -24.88
C VAL A 59 19.15 3.28 -24.65
N PHE A 60 19.58 2.30 -23.86
CA PHE A 60 20.98 2.10 -23.53
C PHE A 60 21.30 0.61 -23.44
N ASP A 61 22.57 0.29 -23.67
CA ASP A 61 23.07 -1.07 -23.63
C ASP A 61 23.47 -1.41 -22.19
N LEU A 62 23.08 -2.60 -21.75
CA LEU A 62 23.43 -3.19 -20.48
C LEU A 62 24.58 -4.17 -20.71
N PRO A 63 25.57 -4.22 -19.79
CA PRO A 63 26.69 -5.13 -19.90
C PRO A 63 26.19 -6.58 -20.01
N ALA A 64 26.80 -7.34 -20.93
CA ALA A 64 26.54 -8.76 -21.09
C ALA A 64 26.50 -9.50 -19.73
N GLU A 65 25.45 -10.28 -19.55
CA GLU A 65 25.28 -11.15 -18.39
C GLU A 65 26.23 -12.34 -18.52
N SER A 66 27.44 -12.18 -17.99
CA SER A 66 28.37 -13.28 -17.80
C SER A 66 28.18 -13.89 -16.41
N SER A 67 28.68 -15.10 -16.17
CA SER A 67 28.73 -15.72 -14.83
C SER A 67 29.43 -14.84 -13.77
N ASN A 68 30.18 -13.82 -14.19
CA ASN A 68 30.93 -12.92 -13.34
C ASN A 68 30.34 -11.49 -13.26
N THR A 69 29.26 -11.18 -13.98
CA THR A 69 28.63 -9.84 -13.90
C THR A 69 27.66 -9.82 -12.71
N PRO A 70 27.96 -9.09 -11.62
CA PRO A 70 27.04 -9.03 -10.48
C PRO A 70 25.73 -8.34 -10.88
N VAL A 71 24.60 -8.88 -10.43
CA VAL A 71 23.25 -8.31 -10.61
C VAL A 71 23.21 -6.81 -10.27
N HIS A 72 23.97 -6.42 -9.24
CA HIS A 72 24.08 -5.04 -8.76
C HIS A 72 24.67 -4.07 -9.81
N THR A 73 25.49 -4.54 -10.75
CA THR A 73 26.04 -3.70 -11.83
C THR A 73 24.93 -3.19 -12.75
N ILE A 74 24.01 -4.06 -13.15
CA ILE A 74 22.88 -3.70 -14.01
C ILE A 74 21.92 -2.77 -13.26
N CYS A 75 21.60 -3.08 -12.00
CA CYS A 75 20.77 -2.19 -11.17
C CYS A 75 21.40 -0.80 -11.04
N ASN A 76 22.70 -0.72 -10.73
CA ASN A 76 23.41 0.56 -10.60
C ASN A 76 23.39 1.39 -11.89
N GLN A 77 23.53 0.73 -13.05
CA GLN A 77 23.45 1.43 -14.32
C GLN A 77 22.05 2.03 -14.53
N ILE A 78 20.99 1.27 -14.27
CA ILE A 78 19.60 1.77 -14.38
C ILE A 78 19.38 2.95 -13.42
N ILE A 79 19.82 2.84 -12.16
CA ILE A 79 19.74 3.93 -11.18
C ILE A 79 20.52 5.16 -11.64
N SER A 80 21.72 4.97 -12.18
CA SER A 80 22.55 6.06 -12.72
C SER A 80 21.87 6.78 -13.87
N GLU A 81 21.32 6.05 -14.84
CA GLU A 81 20.60 6.63 -15.98
C GLU A 81 19.39 7.45 -15.53
N LEU A 82 18.60 6.94 -14.59
CA LEU A 82 17.46 7.66 -14.02
C LEU A 82 17.88 8.92 -13.26
N ARG A 83 18.97 8.84 -12.47
CA ARG A 83 19.52 9.98 -11.73
C ARG A 83 20.03 11.06 -12.68
N THR A 84 20.88 10.68 -13.64
CA THR A 84 21.42 11.59 -14.66
C THR A 84 20.29 12.25 -15.46
N TYR A 85 19.25 11.50 -15.82
CA TYR A 85 18.08 12.04 -16.51
C TYR A 85 17.33 13.07 -15.65
N SER A 86 17.03 12.72 -14.40
CA SER A 86 16.34 13.60 -13.45
C SER A 86 17.09 14.91 -13.21
N GLU A 87 18.41 14.85 -13.01
CA GLU A 87 19.28 16.01 -12.79
C GLU A 87 19.38 16.89 -14.04
N LYS A 88 19.63 16.28 -15.20
CA LYS A 88 19.77 16.99 -16.48
C LYS A 88 18.50 17.73 -16.87
N GLN A 89 17.34 17.10 -16.70
CA GLN A 89 16.05 17.68 -17.06
C GLN A 89 15.43 18.52 -15.93
N LYS A 90 15.99 18.46 -14.70
CA LYS A 90 15.47 19.13 -13.49
C LYS A 90 14.01 18.73 -13.19
N ILE A 91 13.74 17.43 -13.25
CA ILE A 91 12.41 16.84 -13.04
C ILE A 91 12.44 15.78 -11.94
N LYS A 92 11.30 15.58 -11.27
CA LYS A 92 11.12 14.50 -10.31
C LYS A 92 10.34 13.35 -10.96
N ILE A 93 10.96 12.18 -10.98
CA ILE A 93 10.28 10.92 -11.30
C ILE A 93 9.57 10.46 -10.03
N VAL A 94 8.25 10.32 -10.07
CA VAL A 94 7.46 9.93 -8.89
C VAL A 94 7.26 8.42 -8.82
N GLY A 95 7.08 7.77 -9.95
CA GLY A 95 6.90 6.32 -10.02
C GLY A 95 7.53 5.74 -11.26
N LEU A 96 7.96 4.48 -11.15
CA LEU A 96 8.51 3.70 -12.25
C LEU A 96 7.86 2.33 -12.28
N ALA A 97 7.22 1.98 -13.41
CA ALA A 97 6.68 0.64 -13.59
C ALA A 97 7.62 -0.28 -14.35
N MET A 98 7.64 -1.56 -13.97
CA MET A 98 8.46 -2.59 -14.62
C MET A 98 7.74 -3.94 -14.69
N PRO A 99 8.11 -4.82 -15.65
CA PRO A 99 7.64 -6.20 -15.68
C PRO A 99 8.04 -6.99 -14.42
N LEU A 100 7.19 -7.92 -14.00
CA LEU A 100 7.48 -8.86 -12.91
C LEU A 100 8.77 -9.67 -13.16
N SER A 101 8.97 -10.14 -14.38
CA SER A 101 10.18 -10.87 -14.79
C SER A 101 11.46 -10.07 -14.55
N LEU A 102 11.43 -8.75 -14.81
CA LEU A 102 12.54 -7.85 -14.56
C LEU A 102 12.78 -7.68 -13.06
N ALA A 103 11.72 -7.41 -12.29
CA ALA A 103 11.81 -7.22 -10.85
C ALA A 103 12.31 -8.47 -10.10
N ASP A 104 11.92 -9.66 -10.56
CA ASP A 104 12.33 -10.93 -9.93
C ASP A 104 13.78 -11.30 -10.27
N LYS A 105 14.25 -10.93 -11.47
CA LYS A 105 15.65 -11.09 -11.89
C LYS A 105 16.59 -10.11 -11.19
N TYR A 106 16.17 -8.85 -11.10
CA TYR A 106 16.93 -7.75 -10.51
C TYR A 106 16.32 -7.30 -9.18
N ARG A 107 16.23 -8.22 -8.21
CA ARG A 107 15.57 -7.95 -6.91
C ARG A 107 16.00 -6.65 -6.21
N PRO A 108 17.31 -6.30 -6.17
CA PRO A 108 17.76 -5.08 -5.49
C PRO A 108 17.27 -3.77 -6.15
N LEU A 109 16.81 -3.82 -7.41
CA LEU A 109 16.43 -2.61 -8.15
C LEU A 109 15.26 -1.88 -7.49
N CYS A 110 14.23 -2.60 -7.03
CA CYS A 110 13.04 -1.97 -6.45
C CYS A 110 13.35 -1.21 -5.14
N PRO A 111 14.02 -1.82 -4.14
CA PRO A 111 14.50 -1.08 -2.98
C PRO A 111 15.43 0.08 -3.31
N GLN A 112 16.35 -0.08 -4.25
CA GLN A 112 17.27 0.99 -4.66
C GLN A 112 16.54 2.19 -5.27
N LEU A 113 15.52 1.97 -6.11
CA LEU A 113 14.68 3.04 -6.67
C LEU A 113 14.03 3.89 -5.56
N TRP A 114 13.49 3.23 -4.54
CA TRP A 114 12.87 3.89 -3.40
C TRP A 114 13.91 4.60 -2.53
N ARG A 115 14.94 3.87 -2.09
CA ARG A 115 15.96 4.35 -1.13
C ARG A 115 16.83 5.47 -1.69
N GLU A 116 17.24 5.38 -2.95
CA GLU A 116 18.24 6.31 -3.53
C GLU A 116 17.63 7.45 -4.34
N LEU A 117 16.48 7.21 -4.97
CA LEU A 117 15.85 8.19 -5.88
C LEU A 117 14.47 8.64 -5.42
N ASP A 118 13.93 8.04 -4.36
CA ASP A 118 12.55 8.27 -3.89
C ASP A 118 11.56 8.12 -5.06
N ILE A 119 11.76 7.06 -5.85
CA ILE A 119 10.89 6.64 -6.95
C ILE A 119 10.09 5.44 -6.47
N LEU A 120 8.77 5.50 -6.60
CA LEU A 120 7.89 4.39 -6.23
C LEU A 120 7.95 3.27 -7.30
N PRO A 121 8.49 2.08 -6.98
CA PRO A 121 8.62 0.97 -7.92
C PRO A 121 7.31 0.20 -8.01
N LEU A 122 6.69 0.16 -9.19
CA LEU A 122 5.46 -0.58 -9.46
C LEU A 122 5.74 -1.81 -10.32
N VAL A 123 5.61 -3.00 -9.74
CA VAL A 123 5.85 -4.26 -10.43
C VAL A 123 4.55 -4.81 -11.01
N LEU A 124 4.55 -5.07 -12.32
CA LEU A 124 3.37 -5.49 -13.06
C LEU A 124 3.59 -6.86 -13.71
N GLU A 125 2.73 -7.82 -13.36
CA GLU A 125 2.63 -9.08 -14.09
C GLU A 125 2.03 -8.81 -15.48
N HIS A 126 2.64 -9.39 -16.52
CA HIS A 126 2.08 -9.43 -17.86
C HIS A 126 1.64 -10.84 -18.23
N LYS A 127 0.55 -10.93 -19.00
CA LYS A 127 0.09 -12.20 -19.59
C LYS A 127 -0.04 -12.03 -21.09
N GLU A 128 0.51 -12.99 -21.83
CA GLU A 128 0.48 -13.05 -23.30
C GLU A 128 -0.87 -13.56 -23.81
N ARG A 129 -1.93 -12.86 -23.43
CA ARG A 129 -3.27 -13.09 -23.98
C ARG A 129 -4.09 -11.81 -23.92
N ALA A 130 -5.14 -11.77 -24.73
CA ALA A 130 -6.18 -10.76 -24.59
C ALA A 130 -6.76 -10.79 -23.17
N ARG A 131 -7.23 -9.62 -22.72
CA ARG A 131 -7.96 -9.52 -21.47
C ARG A 131 -9.24 -10.33 -21.57
N ALA A 132 -9.44 -11.23 -20.63
CA ALA A 132 -10.68 -11.96 -20.44
C ALA A 132 -11.53 -11.25 -19.38
N ASP A 133 -12.84 -11.46 -19.39
CA ASP A 133 -13.76 -10.89 -18.40
C ASP A 133 -13.44 -11.34 -16.96
N ALA A 134 -12.77 -12.50 -16.82
CA ALA A 134 -12.28 -13.01 -15.54
C ALA A 134 -11.02 -12.29 -15.01
N ASP A 135 -10.36 -11.43 -15.81
CA ASP A 135 -9.12 -10.75 -15.41
C ASP A 135 -9.40 -9.56 -14.49
N GLN A 136 -9.23 -9.79 -13.19
CA GLN A 136 -9.34 -8.76 -12.17
C GLN A 136 -8.07 -7.89 -12.05
N GLY A 137 -8.24 -6.62 -11.68
CA GLY A 137 -7.16 -5.71 -11.30
C GLY A 137 -6.32 -5.14 -12.44
N GLU A 138 -5.14 -4.61 -12.10
CA GLU A 138 -4.17 -4.05 -13.05
C GLU A 138 -3.31 -5.14 -13.69
N LEU A 139 -3.91 -6.02 -14.48
CA LEU A 139 -3.14 -6.98 -15.26
C LEU A 139 -2.62 -6.33 -16.55
N ALA A 140 -1.33 -6.52 -16.84
CA ALA A 140 -0.78 -6.11 -18.12
C ALA A 140 -1.09 -7.19 -19.16
N THR A 141 -2.35 -7.27 -19.60
CA THR A 141 -2.74 -8.15 -20.70
C THR A 141 -2.32 -7.50 -22.01
N PHE A 142 -1.47 -8.20 -22.73
CA PHE A 142 -1.10 -7.81 -24.07
C PHE A 142 -1.16 -9.04 -24.96
N ALA A 143 -2.06 -9.00 -25.94
CA ALA A 143 -1.82 -9.75 -27.15
C ALA A 143 -0.46 -9.30 -27.68
N SER A 144 0.46 -10.26 -27.87
CA SER A 144 1.74 -10.05 -28.54
C SER A 144 2.75 -9.15 -27.79
N TRP A 145 2.86 -9.25 -26.45
CA TRP A 145 3.92 -8.55 -25.69
C TRP A 145 5.32 -8.73 -26.32
N ASN A 146 5.64 -9.97 -26.70
CA ASN A 146 6.94 -10.33 -27.29
C ASN A 146 7.13 -9.82 -28.73
N THR A 147 6.09 -9.34 -29.40
CA THR A 147 6.22 -8.74 -30.75
C THR A 147 6.38 -7.23 -30.69
N LYS A 148 6.29 -6.62 -29.50
CA LYS A 148 6.46 -5.18 -29.32
C LYS A 148 7.93 -4.83 -29.27
N GLU A 149 8.27 -3.72 -29.90
CA GLU A 149 9.59 -3.12 -29.76
C GLU A 149 9.82 -2.66 -28.31
N LEU A 150 11.10 -2.57 -27.94
CA LEU A 150 11.53 -2.35 -26.56
C LEU A 150 11.03 -1.03 -25.95
N ASP A 151 11.01 0.03 -26.76
CA ASP A 151 10.48 1.35 -26.40
C ASP A 151 8.95 1.32 -26.26
N GLU A 152 8.23 0.58 -27.10
CA GLU A 152 6.78 0.39 -26.99
C GLU A 152 6.41 -0.36 -25.70
N GLN A 153 7.22 -1.35 -25.29
CA GLN A 153 7.05 -2.04 -24.02
C GLN A 153 7.25 -1.08 -22.83
N ALA A 154 8.32 -0.30 -22.85
CA ALA A 154 8.63 0.70 -21.83
C ALA A 154 7.53 1.77 -21.72
N ASP A 155 7.08 2.31 -22.86
CA ASP A 155 5.95 3.25 -22.95
C ASP A 155 4.66 2.65 -22.38
N SER A 156 4.45 1.37 -22.66
CA SER A 156 3.29 0.68 -22.13
C SER A 156 3.36 0.43 -20.64
N MET A 157 4.55 0.35 -20.03
CA MET A 157 4.70 0.24 -18.58
C MET A 157 4.39 1.56 -17.89
N VAL A 158 4.96 2.67 -18.36
CA VAL A 158 4.71 4.00 -17.78
C VAL A 158 3.24 4.39 -17.84
N ARG A 159 2.52 4.08 -18.94
CA ARG A 159 1.07 4.33 -19.00
C ARG A 159 0.28 3.59 -17.92
N LYS A 160 0.71 2.38 -17.53
CA LYS A 160 0.07 1.67 -16.42
C LYS A 160 0.49 2.22 -15.08
N CYS A 161 1.76 2.61 -14.93
CA CYS A 161 2.26 3.32 -13.76
C CYS A 161 1.35 4.49 -13.41
N MET A 162 1.11 5.37 -14.39
CA MET A 162 0.30 6.58 -14.20
C MET A 162 -1.12 6.30 -13.72
N ARG A 163 -1.75 5.20 -14.16
CA ARG A 163 -3.12 4.85 -13.74
C ARG A 163 -3.23 4.49 -12.26
N SER A 164 -2.11 4.15 -11.63
CA SER A 164 -2.07 3.82 -10.21
C SER A 164 -2.03 5.07 -9.31
N PHE A 165 -1.86 6.27 -9.88
CA PHE A 165 -1.77 7.52 -9.14
C PHE A 165 -3.02 8.39 -9.35
N GLY A 166 -3.47 9.02 -8.27
CA GLY A 166 -4.63 9.92 -8.26
C GLY A 166 -4.23 11.39 -8.31
N VAL A 167 -5.19 12.23 -7.92
CA VAL A 167 -4.98 13.68 -7.76
C VAL A 167 -3.85 13.93 -6.76
N GLY A 168 -2.98 14.88 -7.07
CA GLY A 168 -1.81 15.20 -6.24
C GLY A 168 -0.69 14.17 -6.32
N HIS A 169 -0.71 13.27 -7.31
CA HIS A 169 0.30 12.23 -7.51
C HIS A 169 0.44 11.26 -6.32
N VAL A 170 -0.64 11.08 -5.56
CA VAL A 170 -0.73 10.11 -4.47
C VAL A 170 -1.10 8.75 -5.04
N LEU A 171 -0.40 7.70 -4.61
CA LEU A 171 -0.74 6.33 -4.98
C LEU A 171 -2.16 6.00 -4.50
N GLN A 172 -3.02 5.56 -5.41
CA GLN A 172 -4.38 5.18 -5.04
C GLN A 172 -4.38 3.88 -4.25
N GLY A 173 -5.07 3.89 -3.11
CA GLY A 173 -5.33 2.68 -2.34
C GLY A 173 -6.26 1.72 -3.10
N GLU A 174 -6.10 0.43 -2.87
CA GLU A 174 -6.95 -0.61 -3.44
C GLU A 174 -7.76 -1.28 -2.32
N ILE A 175 -9.08 -1.38 -2.51
CA ILE A 175 -9.96 -2.18 -1.64
C ILE A 175 -10.62 -3.22 -2.52
N GLY A 176 -10.23 -4.47 -2.32
CA GLY A 176 -10.70 -5.62 -3.08
C GLY A 176 -12.06 -6.14 -2.65
N LEU A 177 -12.35 -7.37 -3.08
CA LEU A 177 -13.53 -8.13 -2.67
C LEU A 177 -13.52 -8.37 -1.16
N GLY A 178 -14.70 -8.50 -0.54
CA GLY A 178 -14.81 -8.73 0.90
C GLY A 178 -14.29 -7.57 1.75
N SER A 179 -14.08 -6.40 1.12
CA SER A 179 -13.54 -5.23 1.81
C SER A 179 -12.10 -5.43 2.31
N LEU A 180 -11.35 -6.33 1.66
CA LEU A 180 -9.93 -6.57 1.88
C LEU A 180 -9.09 -5.39 1.37
N VAL A 181 -8.15 -4.92 2.18
CA VAL A 181 -7.22 -3.86 1.79
C VAL A 181 -6.09 -4.45 0.96
N GLY A 182 -5.97 -3.98 -0.27
CA GLY A 182 -4.84 -4.27 -1.15
C GLY A 182 -3.63 -3.43 -0.76
N VAL A 183 -2.96 -3.82 0.33
CA VAL A 183 -1.72 -3.18 0.82
C VAL A 183 -0.72 -3.07 -0.33
N ASP A 184 -0.18 -1.87 -0.55
CA ASP A 184 0.78 -1.60 -1.63
C ASP A 184 0.30 -2.02 -3.03
N ARG A 185 -1.01 -1.85 -3.29
CA ARG A 185 -1.70 -2.34 -4.49
C ARG A 185 -1.52 -3.84 -4.67
N ASN A 186 -1.89 -4.60 -3.64
CA ASN A 186 -1.68 -6.05 -3.56
C ASN A 186 -0.21 -6.45 -3.69
N PHE A 187 0.67 -5.76 -2.98
CA PHE A 187 2.13 -6.01 -2.93
C PHE A 187 2.84 -5.86 -4.29
N ARG A 188 2.24 -5.11 -5.22
CA ARG A 188 2.86 -4.74 -6.49
C ARG A 188 3.88 -3.63 -6.32
N VAL A 189 3.65 -2.74 -5.35
CA VAL A 189 4.64 -1.74 -4.98
C VAL A 189 5.65 -2.38 -4.03
N ARG A 190 6.90 -2.54 -4.48
CA ARG A 190 7.96 -3.26 -3.75
C ARG A 190 8.99 -2.29 -3.19
N LEU A 191 8.73 -1.74 -1.99
CA LEU A 191 9.57 -0.68 -1.42
C LEU A 191 10.87 -1.18 -0.75
N ALA A 192 10.83 -2.37 -0.16
CA ALA A 192 11.90 -2.93 0.64
C ALA A 192 11.82 -4.46 0.65
N ASP A 193 12.95 -5.11 0.87
CA ASP A 193 13.06 -6.55 1.12
C ASP A 193 13.47 -6.87 2.56
N LEU A 194 13.68 -8.16 2.86
CA LEU A 194 14.06 -8.61 4.21
C LEU A 194 15.43 -8.10 4.63
N ASP A 195 16.37 -7.98 3.69
CA ASP A 195 17.73 -7.54 3.98
C ASP A 195 17.69 -6.05 4.37
N ASP A 196 16.92 -5.23 3.65
CA ASP A 196 16.67 -3.84 4.03
C ASP A 196 16.10 -3.71 5.44
N TYR A 197 15.09 -4.52 5.79
CA TYR A 197 14.50 -4.48 7.13
C TYR A 197 15.50 -4.90 8.20
N GLN A 198 16.31 -5.92 7.94
CA GLN A 198 17.33 -6.39 8.88
C GLN A 198 18.37 -5.30 9.15
N GLU A 199 18.78 -4.54 8.14
CA GLU A 199 19.74 -3.44 8.28
C GLU A 199 19.22 -2.29 9.18
N THR A 200 17.89 -2.12 9.28
CA THR A 200 17.30 -1.05 10.12
C THR A 200 17.31 -1.34 11.62
N VAL A 201 17.62 -2.57 12.04
CA VAL A 201 17.54 -3.00 13.43
C VAL A 201 18.79 -3.76 13.86
N ASN A 202 19.00 -3.90 15.17
CA ASN A 202 20.08 -4.75 15.67
C ASN A 202 19.73 -6.24 15.51
N ASN A 203 20.77 -7.08 15.53
CA ASN A 203 20.66 -8.54 15.36
C ASN A 203 19.73 -9.20 16.39
N ARG A 204 19.66 -8.69 17.63
CA ARG A 204 18.82 -9.26 18.68
C ARG A 204 17.34 -9.04 18.37
N THR A 205 16.95 -7.83 18.00
CA THR A 205 15.58 -7.49 17.59
C THR A 205 15.18 -8.30 16.37
N TRP A 206 16.06 -8.40 15.37
CA TRP A 206 15.82 -9.22 14.19
C TRP A 206 15.58 -10.69 14.51
N SER A 207 16.45 -11.28 15.34
CA SER A 207 16.32 -12.69 15.76
C SER A 207 14.99 -12.98 16.46
N ILE A 208 14.53 -12.06 17.31
CA ILE A 208 13.24 -12.19 17.99
C ILE A 208 12.08 -12.10 16.99
N ALA A 209 12.12 -11.15 16.05
CA ALA A 209 11.10 -11.02 15.02
C ALA A 209 11.02 -12.27 14.14
N GLN A 210 12.17 -12.80 13.71
CA GLN A 210 12.25 -14.04 12.94
C GLN A 210 11.70 -15.23 13.72
N HIS A 211 12.07 -15.39 15.00
CA HIS A 211 11.59 -16.49 15.84
C HIS A 211 10.05 -16.56 15.89
N TYR A 212 9.39 -15.45 16.20
CA TYR A 212 7.93 -15.42 16.24
C TYR A 212 7.29 -15.56 14.86
N ALA A 213 7.88 -14.98 13.81
CA ALA A 213 7.38 -15.13 12.45
C ALA A 213 7.47 -16.58 11.96
N GLU A 214 8.55 -17.30 12.27
CA GLU A 214 8.71 -18.72 12.00
C GLU A 214 7.68 -19.57 12.73
N GLU A 215 7.40 -19.24 13.99
CA GLU A 215 6.37 -19.94 14.76
C GLU A 215 4.97 -19.76 14.16
N LEU A 216 4.61 -18.52 13.78
CA LEU A 216 3.35 -18.20 13.12
C LEU A 216 3.23 -18.92 11.77
N LYS A 217 4.31 -18.96 10.98
CA LYS A 217 4.38 -19.70 9.71
C LYS A 217 4.20 -21.21 9.90
N ARG A 218 4.95 -21.80 10.83
CA ARG A 218 4.92 -23.24 11.11
C ARG A 218 3.52 -23.71 11.52
N ARG A 219 2.81 -22.88 12.29
CA ARG A 219 1.43 -23.12 12.72
C ARG A 219 0.39 -22.67 11.69
N ASN A 220 0.81 -22.03 10.58
CA ASN A 220 -0.04 -21.42 9.56
C ASN A 220 -1.14 -20.50 10.13
N VAL A 221 -0.78 -19.68 11.12
CA VAL A 221 -1.72 -18.81 11.83
C VAL A 221 -2.23 -17.71 10.88
N LYS A 222 -3.55 -17.63 10.73
CA LYS A 222 -4.24 -16.57 9.98
C LYS A 222 -4.60 -15.41 10.91
N ILE A 223 -4.07 -14.22 10.63
CA ILE A 223 -4.35 -13.00 11.40
C ILE A 223 -5.18 -12.05 10.56
N ALA A 224 -6.34 -11.60 11.09
CA ALA A 224 -7.20 -10.63 10.44
C ALA A 224 -7.27 -9.32 11.24
N PHE A 225 -6.84 -8.22 10.61
CA PHE A 225 -6.97 -6.86 11.14
C PHE A 225 -8.25 -6.20 10.63
N PHE A 226 -8.92 -5.42 11.48
CA PHE A 226 -10.09 -4.62 11.12
C PHE A 226 -9.89 -3.17 11.55
N SER A 227 -9.98 -2.24 10.60
CA SER A 227 -9.92 -0.80 10.84
C SER A 227 -11.02 -0.05 10.10
N LEU A 228 -11.32 1.17 10.52
CA LEU A 228 -12.32 2.03 9.86
C LEU A 228 -11.85 2.55 8.51
N SER A 229 -10.55 2.68 8.31
CA SER A 229 -9.95 3.21 7.08
C SER A 229 -8.63 2.53 6.76
N SER A 230 -8.35 2.41 5.47
CA SER A 230 -7.05 1.98 4.92
C SER A 230 -6.11 3.15 4.61
N HIS A 231 -6.60 4.38 4.74
CA HIS A 231 -5.87 5.60 4.41
C HIS A 231 -5.15 6.12 5.65
N GLY A 232 -3.90 6.55 5.46
CA GLY A 232 -3.14 7.25 6.50
C GLY A 232 -3.75 8.61 6.74
N ARG A 233 -3.97 8.93 8.01
CA ARG A 233 -4.15 10.32 8.45
C ARG A 233 -2.85 10.76 9.15
N PRO A 234 -2.52 12.06 9.20
CA PRO A 234 -1.30 12.53 9.85
C PRO A 234 -1.15 12.06 11.31
N ASP A 235 -2.29 11.86 11.98
CA ASP A 235 -2.48 11.43 13.36
C ASP A 235 -2.63 9.91 13.53
N ILE A 236 -2.94 9.16 12.46
CA ILE A 236 -3.16 7.71 12.53
C ILE A 236 -2.28 6.99 11.52
N HIS A 237 -1.21 6.38 12.04
CA HIS A 237 -0.39 5.46 11.28
C HIS A 237 -1.22 4.26 10.81
N THR A 238 -1.05 3.89 9.55
CA THR A 238 -1.76 2.75 8.95
C THR A 238 -1.00 1.44 9.13
N ARG A 239 -1.69 0.34 8.89
CA ARG A 239 -1.11 -1.01 8.91
C ARG A 239 -0.27 -1.36 7.68
N HIS A 240 -0.14 -0.48 6.68
CA HIS A 240 0.59 -0.77 5.44
C HIS A 240 2.01 -1.27 5.70
N SER A 241 2.79 -0.58 6.54
CA SER A 241 4.17 -0.96 6.84
C SER A 241 4.26 -2.30 7.58
N LEU A 242 3.40 -2.53 8.58
CA LEU A 242 3.37 -3.77 9.35
C LEU A 242 2.95 -4.95 8.48
N VAL A 243 1.88 -4.81 7.68
CA VAL A 243 1.38 -5.87 6.81
C VAL A 243 2.41 -6.18 5.72
N ARG A 244 3.08 -5.16 5.16
CA ARG A 244 4.20 -5.34 4.22
C ARG A 244 5.32 -6.16 4.85
N PHE A 245 5.77 -5.79 6.04
CA PHE A 245 6.83 -6.50 6.74
C PHE A 245 6.46 -7.96 7.06
N LEU A 246 5.26 -8.19 7.61
CA LEU A 246 4.76 -9.53 7.92
C LEU A 246 4.62 -10.38 6.65
N ARG A 247 4.24 -9.77 5.51
CA ARG A 247 4.20 -10.44 4.21
C ARG A 247 5.60 -10.85 3.75
N CYS A 248 6.61 -9.99 3.87
CA CYS A 248 8.00 -10.33 3.57
C CYS A 248 8.49 -11.51 4.41
N LEU A 249 8.08 -11.57 5.69
CA LEU A 249 8.41 -12.68 6.59
C LEU A 249 7.64 -13.97 6.28
N GLY A 250 6.60 -13.92 5.42
CA GLY A 250 5.75 -15.04 5.03
C GLY A 250 4.61 -15.34 6.01
N VAL A 251 4.27 -14.42 6.91
CA VAL A 251 3.15 -14.58 7.86
C VAL A 251 1.82 -14.34 7.14
N ASN A 252 0.80 -15.14 7.47
CA ASN A 252 -0.53 -15.04 6.86
C ASN A 252 -1.37 -13.97 7.56
N VAL A 253 -1.33 -12.76 6.99
CA VAL A 253 -2.02 -11.58 7.51
C VAL A 253 -2.92 -10.99 6.46
N GLN A 254 -4.15 -10.65 6.85
CA GLN A 254 -5.12 -9.95 6.04
C GLN A 254 -5.66 -8.74 6.81
N TRP A 255 -6.03 -7.69 6.08
CA TRP A 255 -6.51 -6.44 6.66
C TRP A 255 -7.79 -6.01 5.96
N TYR A 256 -8.84 -5.73 6.74
CA TYR A 256 -10.18 -5.45 6.26
C TYR A 256 -10.65 -4.08 6.74
N VAL A 257 -11.43 -3.41 5.89
CA VAL A 257 -12.09 -2.13 6.21
C VAL A 257 -13.57 -2.20 5.83
N PRO A 258 -14.50 -1.69 6.64
CA PRO A 258 -15.93 -1.74 6.31
C PRO A 258 -16.22 -0.95 5.03
N LYS A 259 -17.28 -1.33 4.30
CA LYS A 259 -17.77 -0.50 3.22
C LYS A 259 -18.32 0.81 3.79
N PRO A 260 -17.93 1.97 3.23
CA PRO A 260 -18.34 3.26 3.74
C PRO A 260 -19.85 3.45 3.59
N ARG A 261 -20.49 4.00 4.63
CA ARG A 261 -21.89 4.43 4.61
C ARG A 261 -21.93 5.91 5.00
N PRO A 262 -22.11 6.86 4.06
CA PRO A 262 -22.02 8.28 4.37
C PRO A 262 -22.87 8.73 5.57
N GLY A 263 -24.09 8.19 5.70
CA GLY A 263 -25.01 8.51 6.79
C GLY A 263 -24.53 8.11 8.19
N ILE A 264 -23.55 7.19 8.33
CA ILE A 264 -23.02 6.80 9.63
C ILE A 264 -21.75 7.54 10.03
N ASN A 265 -21.08 8.20 9.07
CA ASN A 265 -19.79 8.84 9.32
C ASN A 265 -19.87 9.92 10.40
N GLY A 266 -20.99 10.64 10.49
CA GLY A 266 -21.23 11.61 11.57
C GLY A 266 -21.25 10.96 12.95
N ILE A 267 -21.94 9.82 13.06
CA ILE A 267 -22.05 9.07 14.32
C ILE A 267 -20.70 8.45 14.71
N ILE A 268 -19.97 7.87 13.75
CA ILE A 268 -18.61 7.34 13.97
C ILE A 268 -17.69 8.44 14.50
N ARG A 269 -17.71 9.62 13.86
CA ARG A 269 -16.89 10.75 14.29
C ARG A 269 -17.28 11.22 15.68
N LYS A 270 -18.58 11.38 15.95
CA LYS A 270 -19.09 11.74 17.28
C LYS A 270 -18.58 10.76 18.35
N MET A 271 -18.66 9.45 18.10
CA MET A 271 -18.13 8.43 19.01
C MET A 271 -16.62 8.59 19.25
N GLN A 272 -15.84 8.78 18.18
CA GLN A 272 -14.38 8.99 18.28
C GLN A 272 -14.06 10.25 19.08
N ASP A 273 -14.70 11.38 18.75
CA ASP A 273 -14.51 12.66 19.43
C ASP A 273 -14.90 12.58 20.91
N SER A 274 -15.98 11.86 21.26
CA SER A 274 -16.36 11.61 22.66
C SER A 274 -15.30 10.80 23.40
N LEU A 275 -14.75 9.76 22.80
CA LEU A 275 -13.73 8.90 23.42
C LEU A 275 -12.36 9.57 23.53
N GLU A 276 -12.06 10.51 22.63
CA GLU A 276 -10.82 11.32 22.67
C GLU A 276 -10.93 12.53 23.61
N GLY A 277 -12.13 12.81 24.15
CA GLY A 277 -12.40 13.95 25.01
C GLY A 277 -12.51 15.28 24.26
N LEU A 278 -12.81 15.24 22.96
CA LEU A 278 -12.97 16.40 22.08
C LEU A 278 -14.39 16.95 22.05
N CYS A 279 -15.37 16.13 22.46
CA CYS A 279 -16.78 16.50 22.39
C CYS A 279 -17.17 17.46 23.52
N ALA A 280 -18.12 18.37 23.24
CA ALA A 280 -18.73 19.19 24.28
C ALA A 280 -19.54 18.29 25.24
N ARG A 281 -19.56 18.61 26.53
CA ARG A 281 -20.20 17.77 27.58
C ARG A 281 -21.71 17.55 27.35
N ASP A 282 -22.35 18.32 26.47
CA ASP A 282 -23.79 18.33 26.25
C ASP A 282 -24.27 17.52 25.02
N ASP A 283 -23.36 16.85 24.29
CA ASP A 283 -23.72 16.02 23.11
C ASP A 283 -23.16 14.59 23.21
N PRO A 284 -23.59 13.79 24.21
CA PRO A 284 -23.17 12.40 24.32
C PRO A 284 -23.72 11.57 23.16
N ILE A 285 -23.04 10.45 22.86
CA ILE A 285 -23.58 9.45 21.96
C ILE A 285 -24.87 8.85 22.55
N THR A 286 -25.91 8.78 21.73
CA THR A 286 -27.22 8.25 22.11
C THR A 286 -27.30 6.75 21.85
N ILE A 287 -28.24 6.05 22.52
CA ILE A 287 -28.46 4.62 22.32
C ILE A 287 -28.84 4.32 20.85
N ASP A 288 -29.67 5.17 20.23
CA ASP A 288 -30.09 5.00 18.83
C ASP A 288 -28.89 5.13 17.87
N GLU A 289 -27.96 6.03 18.16
CA GLU A 289 -26.70 6.19 17.43
C GLU A 289 -25.78 4.97 17.60
N GLU A 290 -25.62 4.46 18.82
CA GLU A 290 -24.87 3.23 19.10
C GLU A 290 -25.47 2.04 18.35
N MET A 291 -26.80 1.93 18.34
CA MET A 291 -27.51 0.89 17.61
C MET A 291 -27.30 1.00 16.09
N CYS A 292 -27.21 2.22 15.55
CA CYS A 292 -26.86 2.43 14.15
C CYS A 292 -25.45 1.90 13.82
N ILE A 293 -24.46 2.14 14.70
CA ILE A 293 -23.10 1.59 14.57
C ILE A 293 -23.14 0.06 14.59
N LEU A 294 -23.81 -0.52 15.59
CA LEU A 294 -23.94 -1.97 15.71
C LEU A 294 -24.57 -2.59 14.47
N GLN A 295 -25.68 -2.04 13.99
CA GLN A 295 -26.36 -2.51 12.79
C GLN A 295 -25.46 -2.42 11.56
N TRP A 296 -24.73 -1.32 11.38
CA TRP A 296 -23.83 -1.14 10.25
C TRP A 296 -22.66 -2.14 10.25
N VAL A 297 -22.07 -2.42 11.41
CA VAL A 297 -21.02 -3.44 11.53
C VAL A 297 -21.59 -4.83 11.24
N TYR A 298 -22.78 -5.14 11.75
CA TYR A 298 -23.46 -6.41 11.48
C TYR A 298 -23.77 -6.59 9.99
N GLU A 299 -24.29 -5.55 9.32
CA GLU A 299 -24.57 -5.58 7.89
C GLU A 299 -23.30 -5.78 7.05
N ASN A 300 -22.18 -5.13 7.42
CA ASN A 300 -20.88 -5.35 6.78
C ASN A 300 -20.40 -6.78 7.00
N ALA A 301 -20.44 -7.26 8.24
CA ALA A 301 -19.99 -8.60 8.57
C ALA A 301 -20.77 -9.67 7.81
N ARG A 302 -22.10 -9.57 7.79
CA ARG A 302 -22.97 -10.52 7.09
C ARG A 302 -22.74 -10.55 5.58
N ARG A 303 -22.39 -9.42 4.99
CA ARG A 303 -22.18 -9.30 3.53
C ARG A 303 -20.77 -9.68 3.09
N TYR A 304 -19.76 -9.48 3.94
CA TYR A 304 -18.37 -9.46 3.49
C TYR A 304 -17.37 -10.16 4.41
N TRP A 305 -17.73 -10.52 5.65
CA TRP A 305 -16.80 -11.09 6.63
C TRP A 305 -17.28 -12.39 7.29
N LEU A 306 -18.46 -12.88 6.96
CA LEU A 306 -19.08 -14.08 7.55
C LEU A 306 -19.48 -15.13 6.49
N CYS A 307 -19.12 -14.96 5.22
CA CYS A 307 -19.29 -16.01 4.22
C CYS A 307 -18.33 -17.20 4.51
N GLU A 308 -18.37 -18.22 3.66
CA GLU A 308 -17.36 -19.29 3.71
C GLU A 308 -15.96 -18.73 3.40
N ASP A 309 -14.93 -19.20 4.11
CA ASP A 309 -13.54 -18.72 4.04
C ASP A 309 -13.29 -17.24 4.43
N ASP A 310 -14.32 -16.52 4.88
CA ASP A 310 -14.19 -15.13 5.33
C ASP A 310 -13.58 -15.00 6.75
N PRO A 311 -12.99 -13.84 7.09
CA PRO A 311 -12.17 -13.70 8.29
C PRO A 311 -12.90 -13.92 9.62
N LEU A 312 -14.18 -13.56 9.75
CA LEU A 312 -14.94 -13.72 11.00
C LEU A 312 -15.66 -15.08 11.10
N GLN A 313 -15.59 -15.92 10.07
CA GLN A 313 -16.14 -17.27 10.12
C GLN A 313 -15.37 -18.15 11.13
N ALA A 314 -15.94 -19.29 11.53
CA ALA A 314 -15.26 -20.24 12.42
C ALA A 314 -13.94 -20.73 11.81
N ARG A 315 -12.91 -20.99 12.63
CA ARG A 315 -11.61 -21.51 12.16
C ARG A 315 -11.74 -22.82 11.37
N SER A 316 -12.70 -23.67 11.75
CA SER A 316 -13.01 -24.92 11.05
C SER A 316 -13.58 -24.75 9.64
N LYS A 317 -14.03 -23.54 9.29
CA LYS A 317 -14.60 -23.15 7.99
C LYS A 317 -13.73 -22.10 7.27
N GLY A 318 -12.43 -22.09 7.59
CA GLY A 318 -11.46 -21.24 6.90
C GLY A 318 -11.21 -19.86 7.50
N GLY A 319 -11.97 -19.45 8.54
CA GLY A 319 -11.82 -18.13 9.16
C GLY A 319 -10.49 -17.90 9.89
N ALA A 320 -10.27 -16.66 10.33
CA ALA A 320 -9.01 -16.26 10.94
C ALA A 320 -8.79 -16.89 12.33
N ASP A 321 -7.53 -17.23 12.65
CA ASP A 321 -7.13 -17.75 13.94
C ASP A 321 -7.08 -16.68 15.03
N ILE A 322 -6.69 -15.46 14.65
CA ILE A 322 -6.62 -14.30 15.52
C ILE A 322 -7.32 -13.13 14.82
N VAL A 323 -8.22 -12.47 15.54
CA VAL A 323 -8.88 -11.25 15.07
C VAL A 323 -8.35 -10.08 15.87
N VAL A 324 -7.94 -9.02 15.18
CA VAL A 324 -7.48 -7.76 15.78
C VAL A 324 -8.41 -6.64 15.33
N ILE A 325 -9.02 -5.96 16.29
CA ILE A 325 -9.92 -4.82 16.06
C ILE A 325 -9.21 -3.55 16.52
N ASP A 326 -9.09 -2.58 15.61
CA ASP A 326 -8.26 -1.41 15.87
C ASP A 326 -9.03 -0.16 16.30
N ASP A 327 -10.34 -0.14 16.03
CA ASP A 327 -11.16 1.05 16.16
C ASP A 327 -12.41 0.71 16.99
N VAL A 328 -12.73 1.53 17.99
CA VAL A 328 -13.86 1.29 18.90
C VAL A 328 -15.20 1.07 18.17
N PRO A 329 -15.54 1.85 17.11
CA PRO A 329 -16.78 1.62 16.36
C PRO A 329 -16.87 0.25 15.68
N LEU A 330 -15.76 -0.50 15.57
CA LEU A 330 -15.72 -1.86 15.03
C LEU A 330 -15.74 -2.95 16.12
N THR A 331 -15.82 -2.60 17.39
CA THR A 331 -15.94 -3.57 18.49
C THR A 331 -17.12 -4.54 18.36
N PRO A 332 -18.26 -4.23 17.72
CA PRO A 332 -19.28 -5.26 17.46
C PRO A 332 -18.77 -6.44 16.62
N ALA A 333 -17.74 -6.26 15.79
CA ALA A 333 -17.10 -7.36 15.07
C ALA A 333 -16.37 -8.35 16.01
N ALA A 334 -15.87 -7.88 17.17
CA ALA A 334 -15.33 -8.75 18.20
C ALA A 334 -16.40 -9.69 18.80
N LEU A 335 -17.62 -9.16 18.99
CA LEU A 335 -18.74 -9.96 19.49
C LEU A 335 -19.14 -11.03 18.46
N LEU A 336 -19.29 -10.65 17.19
CA LEU A 336 -19.58 -11.59 16.10
C LEU A 336 -18.49 -12.66 15.97
N SER A 337 -17.24 -12.25 16.16
CA SER A 337 -16.10 -13.15 16.16
C SER A 337 -16.24 -14.25 17.23
N LYS A 338 -16.60 -13.87 18.46
CA LYS A 338 -16.81 -14.80 19.58
C LYS A 338 -18.08 -15.63 19.47
N GLN A 339 -19.15 -15.09 18.89
CA GLN A 339 -20.37 -15.85 18.64
C GLN A 339 -20.14 -17.00 17.66
N THR A 340 -19.30 -16.77 16.66
CA THR A 340 -19.00 -17.78 15.63
C THR A 340 -17.95 -18.78 16.08
N ASP A 341 -16.94 -18.34 16.86
CA ASP A 341 -15.90 -19.19 17.45
C ASP A 341 -15.54 -18.66 18.86
N PRO A 342 -16.17 -19.18 19.93
CA PRO A 342 -15.97 -18.68 21.29
C PRO A 342 -14.51 -18.74 21.77
N GLY A 343 -13.77 -19.74 21.29
CA GLY A 343 -12.37 -19.98 21.65
C GLY A 343 -11.37 -19.11 20.89
N ARG A 344 -11.80 -18.33 19.88
CA ARG A 344 -10.91 -17.50 19.08
C ARG A 344 -10.36 -16.31 19.89
N PRO A 345 -9.04 -16.09 19.94
CA PRO A 345 -8.47 -14.86 20.49
C PRO A 345 -8.93 -13.63 19.71
N VAL A 346 -9.39 -12.60 20.43
CA VAL A 346 -9.71 -11.30 19.86
C VAL A 346 -8.92 -10.24 20.61
N ILE A 347 -8.14 -9.45 19.88
CA ILE A 347 -7.30 -8.38 20.41
C ILE A 347 -7.94 -7.05 20.03
N PHE A 348 -8.15 -6.17 21.00
CA PHE A 348 -8.51 -4.80 20.74
C PHE A 348 -7.26 -3.92 20.86
N GLU A 349 -6.86 -3.28 19.76
CA GLU A 349 -5.73 -2.35 19.73
C GLU A 349 -6.26 -0.92 19.78
N ASN A 350 -6.14 -0.25 20.92
CA ASN A 350 -6.60 1.13 21.05
C ASN A 350 -5.65 2.09 20.32
N ARG A 351 -6.16 2.75 19.26
CA ARG A 351 -5.42 3.76 18.48
C ARG A 351 -5.90 5.20 18.68
N LEU A 352 -6.82 5.43 19.62
CA LEU A 352 -7.35 6.77 19.89
C LEU A 352 -6.28 7.65 20.56
N GLN A 353 -6.22 8.92 20.18
CA GLN A 353 -5.32 9.89 20.79
C GLN A 353 -6.06 10.72 21.84
N VAL A 354 -6.04 10.27 23.10
CA VAL A 354 -6.67 11.00 24.20
C VAL A 354 -5.93 12.33 24.44
N GLN A 355 -6.65 13.45 24.44
CA GLN A 355 -6.04 14.75 24.76
C GLN A 355 -5.56 14.77 26.23
N ARG A 356 -4.30 15.16 26.44
CA ARG A 356 -3.73 15.29 27.79
C ARG A 356 -4.40 16.37 28.65
N SER A 357 -5.02 17.38 28.04
CA SER A 357 -5.82 18.40 28.74
C SER A 357 -7.04 17.79 29.43
N ALA A 358 -7.75 16.86 28.76
CA ALA A 358 -8.88 16.14 29.35
C ALA A 358 -8.45 15.28 30.55
N LEU A 359 -7.20 14.79 30.57
CA LEU A 359 -6.62 14.05 31.70
C LEU A 359 -6.17 14.96 32.87
N GLN A 360 -5.96 16.26 32.66
CA GLN A 360 -5.60 17.19 33.74
C GLN A 360 -6.81 17.56 34.61
N ASP A 361 -8.01 17.57 34.02
CA ASP A 361 -9.27 17.72 34.74
C ASP A 361 -9.64 16.46 35.57
N ALA A 362 -8.94 15.34 35.37
CA ALA A 362 -9.17 14.09 36.10
C ALA A 362 -8.79 14.15 37.60
N ARG A 363 -8.12 15.21 38.08
CA ARG A 363 -7.98 15.43 39.54
C ARG A 363 -9.30 15.84 40.21
N ASN A 364 -10.31 16.21 39.43
CA ASN A 364 -11.66 16.52 39.92
C ASN A 364 -12.67 15.37 39.70
N PHE A 365 -12.25 14.25 39.10
CA PHE A 365 -13.04 13.01 39.07
C PHE A 365 -12.74 12.16 40.31
N SER A 366 -12.94 12.74 41.50
CA SER A 366 -13.19 11.91 42.67
C SER A 366 -14.59 11.34 42.55
N THR A 367 -14.70 10.00 42.66
CA THR A 367 -15.94 9.24 42.87
C THR A 367 -16.91 9.14 41.68
N GLN A 368 -16.53 8.49 40.56
CA GLN A 368 -17.49 7.68 39.78
C GLN A 368 -16.91 6.67 38.77
N GLU A 369 -15.69 6.16 38.94
CA GLU A 369 -15.19 5.03 38.15
C GLU A 369 -14.80 3.85 39.04
N GLN A 370 -15.74 2.94 39.33
CA GLN A 370 -15.43 1.55 39.72
C GLN A 370 -16.49 0.51 39.32
N LEU A 371 -17.49 0.84 38.47
CA LEU A 371 -18.65 -0.06 38.27
C LEU A 371 -18.89 -0.61 36.86
N LEU A 372 -18.06 -0.33 35.85
CA LEU A 372 -18.26 -0.87 34.49
C LEU A 372 -17.37 -2.06 34.10
N PHE A 373 -16.44 -2.50 34.96
CA PHE A 373 -15.57 -3.67 34.69
C PHE A 373 -15.52 -4.72 35.81
N ARG A 374 -16.48 -4.70 36.73
CA ARG A 374 -16.71 -5.80 37.68
C ARG A 374 -18.15 -6.27 37.55
N GLU A 375 -18.38 -7.18 36.61
CA GLU A 375 -19.24 -8.36 36.78
C GLU A 375 -19.44 -9.02 35.41
N THR A 376 -18.72 -10.11 35.18
CA THR A 376 -19.19 -11.31 34.48
C THR A 376 -18.12 -12.39 34.65
N SER A 377 -18.01 -12.86 35.90
CA SER A 377 -17.55 -14.22 36.16
C SER A 377 -18.80 -15.08 36.29
N PHE A 378 -19.05 -15.95 35.31
CA PHE A 378 -19.67 -17.27 35.50
C PHE A 378 -19.23 -18.17 34.35
#